data_AF-A0A179G3Y5-F1
#
_entry.id   AF-A0A179G3Y5-F1
#
_cell.length_a   1.000
_cell.length_b   1.000
_cell.length_c   1.000
_cell.angle_alpha   90.00
_cell.angle_beta   90.00
_cell.angle_gamma   90.00
#
_symmetry.space_group_name_H-M   'P 1'
#
loop_
_entity.id
_entity.type
_entity.pdbx_description
1 polymer ?
#
loop_
_entity_poly.entity_id
_entity_poly.type
_entity_poly.pdbx_seq_one_letter_code
_entity_poly.pdbx_strand_id
1 'polypeptide(L)'
;MGRETKSPAEEEEQPPPLPPRKNITGTAESRALQAHATTALTSVDIQTLSFPDGSRGTFSTPGTRSVSTPLSSGYDSPGYKASVSGGEGPDDAASMMSFAPTMRPPGDIASLMVSDFHKRSPAWNMLQSQTATVQPFERHRSGALDGLANFEDEFQAIPSQENETFKDEERLSMWKSKRKHYMILSSAGKPIWSRHGDLDLINSSIGVIQTIISFYEGAKNPLQGFTAGDTRFVVLTEGPLHLVAISKLGESDAQLRSQLEALYMQILSTLTLPTLKNIFVNRPSSDLRKPLQGTESLLSSLADTFTMGSASALLGSLECLKLRKSERHAINNTFLKLRTDKLLYGLIVAGGKLVSVIRPRRHSLHPSDLQLIFNMLFESDGIKGGGGENWIPICLPAFNNKGYLYMYVSFFEDGPQGQTTTSESTSAQATNEEIAMILISADKESFFNLKQMRDDVAQALAKSGSLAIIRKAASAGRPIISQIVPGSQVSHFLYKSRANVQFCASSLQPSFSNVVERRRLMSLYHELHASVHAKHSHLKVLHCSSEEATSLAWITPVFEFYCVGGPNLSRAAMTQGANKIIQWAKKEEQRIFIIGGGVF
;
A
#
# COMPACT_ATOMS: atom_id res chain seq x y z
N MET A 1 -30.99 65.96 -26.12
CA MET A 1 -31.99 65.60 -25.10
C MET A 1 -31.24 64.95 -23.96
N GLY A 2 -31.00 65.70 -22.89
CA GLY A 2 -30.37 65.23 -21.67
C GLY A 2 -31.31 65.44 -20.50
N ARG A 3 -31.33 64.50 -19.56
CA ARG A 3 -31.68 64.79 -18.17
C ARG A 3 -31.11 63.69 -17.26
N GLU A 4 -30.36 64.18 -16.29
CA GLU A 4 -29.84 63.49 -15.12
C GLU A 4 -30.94 62.77 -14.35
N THR A 5 -30.62 61.64 -13.73
CA THR A 5 -31.24 61.22 -12.47
C THR A 5 -30.17 60.70 -11.52
N LYS A 6 -30.26 61.20 -10.28
CA LYS A 6 -29.38 61.01 -9.13
C LYS A 6 -29.44 59.57 -8.60
N SER A 7 -28.33 59.11 -8.04
CA SER A 7 -28.24 58.01 -7.06
C SER A 7 -28.92 58.38 -5.73
N PRO A 8 -29.31 57.38 -4.91
CA PRO A 8 -28.55 57.20 -3.68
C PRO A 8 -28.44 55.75 -3.15
N ALA A 9 -27.44 55.61 -2.28
CA ALA A 9 -27.33 54.72 -1.11
C ALA A 9 -26.98 53.23 -1.33
N GLU A 10 -25.74 52.94 -0.98
CA GLU A 10 -25.21 51.63 -0.59
C GLU A 10 -25.93 51.14 0.68
N GLU A 11 -26.61 49.99 0.59
CA GLU A 11 -27.03 49.21 1.76
C GLU A 11 -25.98 48.13 2.02
N GLU A 12 -25.32 48.21 3.18
CA GLU A 12 -24.50 47.15 3.76
C GLU A 12 -25.37 45.91 4.03
N GLU A 13 -25.16 44.83 3.27
CA GLU A 13 -25.71 43.51 3.61
C GLU A 13 -25.01 42.95 4.87
N GLN A 14 -25.66 43.09 6.02
CA GLN A 14 -25.32 42.35 7.23
C GLN A 14 -25.64 40.85 7.05
N PRO A 15 -24.76 39.93 7.48
CA PRO A 15 -25.05 38.51 7.48
C PRO A 15 -26.14 38.15 8.52
N PRO A 16 -26.94 37.10 8.27
CA PRO A 16 -28.12 36.79 9.09
C PRO A 16 -27.74 36.37 10.52
N PRO A 17 -28.60 36.68 11.52
CA PRO A 17 -28.30 36.40 12.92
C PRO A 17 -28.36 34.91 13.25
N LEU A 18 -27.42 34.46 14.09
CA LEU A 18 -27.38 33.11 14.66
C LEU A 18 -28.57 32.88 15.60
N PRO A 19 -29.12 31.65 15.67
CA PRO A 19 -30.28 31.33 16.51
C PRO A 19 -29.95 31.41 18.02
N PRO A 20 -30.95 31.71 18.87
CA PRO A 20 -30.73 32.02 20.28
C PRO A 20 -30.37 30.78 21.12
N ARG A 21 -29.42 30.98 22.04
CA ARG A 21 -28.90 29.98 22.97
C ARG A 21 -29.94 29.68 24.06
N LYS A 22 -30.48 28.45 24.10
CA LYS A 22 -31.31 27.97 25.23
C LYS A 22 -30.44 27.76 26.48
N ASN A 23 -30.74 28.48 27.56
CA ASN A 23 -30.30 28.15 28.91
C ASN A 23 -31.24 27.09 29.48
N ILE A 24 -30.71 25.90 29.79
CA ILE A 24 -31.41 24.88 30.58
C ILE A 24 -30.62 24.67 31.87
N THR A 25 -31.16 25.21 32.95
CA THR A 25 -30.90 24.84 34.34
C THR A 25 -31.72 23.58 34.67
N GLY A 26 -31.10 22.50 35.16
CA GLY A 26 -31.82 21.34 35.69
C GLY A 26 -31.14 19.99 35.53
N THR A 27 -30.31 19.66 36.52
CA THR A 27 -29.97 18.35 37.12
C THR A 27 -30.37 17.01 36.45
N ALA A 28 -29.36 16.14 36.37
CA ALA A 28 -29.36 14.67 36.44
C ALA A 28 -29.68 13.85 35.18
N GLU A 29 -28.62 13.42 34.48
CA GLU A 29 -28.23 12.01 34.19
C GLU A 29 -27.23 11.98 33.02
N SER A 30 -25.94 11.90 33.33
CA SER A 30 -24.87 11.82 32.33
C SER A 30 -24.49 10.36 32.04
N ARG A 31 -25.11 9.74 31.02
CA ARG A 31 -24.47 8.64 30.28
C ARG A 31 -23.48 9.25 29.29
N ALA A 32 -22.25 9.46 29.76
CA ALA A 32 -21.14 9.89 28.94
C ALA A 32 -20.54 8.68 28.19
N LEU A 33 -20.69 8.67 26.87
CA LEU A 33 -19.80 7.98 25.94
C LEU A 33 -18.46 8.74 25.95
N GLN A 34 -17.55 8.34 26.83
CA GLN A 34 -16.14 8.71 26.77
C GLN A 34 -15.32 7.46 26.46
N ALA A 35 -14.58 7.50 25.35
CA ALA A 35 -13.54 6.53 25.07
C ALA A 35 -12.41 6.71 26.10
N HIS A 36 -12.27 5.76 27.02
CA HIS A 36 -11.20 5.74 28.00
C HIS A 36 -9.87 5.37 27.33
N ALA A 37 -8.82 6.15 27.62
CA ALA A 37 -7.44 5.78 27.34
C ALA A 37 -7.02 4.63 28.27
N THR A 38 -6.66 3.48 27.71
CA THR A 38 -6.21 2.32 28.48
C THR A 38 -4.72 2.44 28.81
N THR A 39 -4.38 3.19 29.86
CA THR A 39 -3.10 3.00 30.58
C THR A 39 -3.34 2.04 31.75
N ALA A 40 -3.22 0.75 31.48
CA ALA A 40 -3.11 -0.24 32.54
C ALA A 40 -1.64 -0.29 33.01
N LEU A 41 -1.32 0.46 34.06
CA LEU A 41 -0.13 0.23 34.88
C LEU A 41 -0.49 -0.86 35.89
N THR A 42 0.07 -2.06 35.75
CA THR A 42 0.02 -3.09 36.79
C THR A 42 0.93 -2.68 37.95
N SER A 43 0.38 -2.56 39.15
CA SER A 43 1.15 -2.44 40.40
C SER A 43 1.85 -3.77 40.69
N VAL A 44 3.18 -3.78 40.63
CA VAL A 44 4.01 -4.88 41.10
C VAL A 44 4.32 -4.60 42.58
N ASP A 45 3.72 -5.36 43.50
CA ASP A 45 4.15 -5.37 44.89
C ASP A 45 5.47 -6.14 45.00
N ILE A 46 6.53 -5.45 45.45
CA ILE A 46 7.85 -6.02 45.65
C ILE A 46 8.02 -6.26 47.16
N GLN A 47 7.91 -7.51 47.60
CA GLN A 47 8.34 -7.89 48.95
C GLN A 47 9.83 -8.28 48.93
N THR A 48 10.59 -7.69 49.85
CA THR A 48 11.99 -8.02 50.11
C THR A 48 12.06 -8.99 51.28
N LEU A 49 12.59 -10.19 51.05
CA LEU A 49 12.89 -11.14 52.12
C LEU A 49 14.39 -11.17 52.36
N SER A 50 14.77 -11.16 53.64
CA SER A 50 16.15 -11.26 54.10
C SER A 50 16.42 -12.71 54.47
N PHE A 51 17.47 -13.32 53.92
CA PHE A 51 17.88 -14.65 54.30
C PHE A 51 18.80 -14.61 55.55
N PRO A 52 18.86 -15.68 56.36
CA PRO A 52 19.70 -15.74 57.56
C PRO A 52 21.21 -15.60 57.30
N ASP A 53 21.63 -15.67 56.03
CA ASP A 53 23.01 -15.47 55.56
C ASP A 53 23.34 -14.01 55.18
N GLY A 54 22.38 -13.08 55.35
CA GLY A 54 22.55 -11.66 55.07
C GLY A 54 22.33 -11.26 53.60
N SER A 55 21.98 -12.20 52.71
CA SER A 55 21.65 -11.88 51.33
C SER A 55 20.20 -11.37 51.16
N ARG A 56 19.98 -10.42 50.25
CA ARG A 56 18.67 -9.84 49.91
C ARG A 56 18.30 -10.18 48.48
N GLY A 57 17.16 -10.85 48.29
CA GLY A 57 16.59 -11.15 46.97
C GLY A 57 15.19 -10.56 46.80
N THR A 58 14.89 -10.03 45.61
CA THR A 58 13.56 -9.58 45.20
C THR A 58 12.93 -10.59 44.25
N PHE A 59 11.74 -11.09 44.56
CA PHE A 59 10.99 -12.02 43.71
C PHE A 59 9.56 -11.51 43.48
N SER A 60 9.08 -11.60 42.23
CA SER A 60 7.69 -11.27 41.88
C SER A 60 6.84 -12.55 41.87
N THR A 61 5.76 -12.59 42.66
CA THR A 61 4.79 -13.71 42.65
C THR A 61 3.47 -13.27 42.00
N PRO A 62 2.85 -14.09 41.12
CA PRO A 62 1.51 -13.82 40.61
C PRO A 62 0.44 -14.13 41.68
N GLY A 63 -0.44 -13.17 41.94
CA GLY A 63 -1.57 -13.32 42.86
C GLY A 63 -2.57 -14.41 42.46
N THR A 64 -3.14 -15.07 43.46
CA THR A 64 -4.13 -16.15 43.39
C THR A 64 -5.42 -15.74 42.66
N ARG A 65 -5.82 -16.52 41.64
CA ARG A 65 -7.20 -16.53 41.13
C ARG A 65 -7.85 -17.90 41.34
N SER A 66 -9.11 -17.83 41.74
CA SER A 66 -10.04 -18.91 42.06
C SER A 66 -10.27 -19.88 40.89
N VAL A 67 -10.25 -21.17 41.21
CA VAL A 67 -10.57 -22.31 40.34
C VAL A 67 -12.07 -22.35 40.05
N SER A 68 -12.44 -22.45 38.77
CA SER A 68 -13.79 -22.86 38.33
C SER A 68 -13.71 -24.21 37.62
N THR A 69 -14.39 -25.20 38.19
CA THR A 69 -14.54 -26.58 37.70
C THR A 69 -15.36 -26.68 36.41
N PRO A 70 -15.06 -27.59 35.46
CA PRO A 70 -15.98 -27.90 34.36
C PRO A 70 -16.98 -29.01 34.75
N LEU A 71 -18.25 -28.75 34.46
CA LEU A 71 -19.36 -29.70 34.52
C LEU A 71 -19.30 -30.72 33.37
N SER A 72 -19.78 -31.92 33.67
CA SER A 72 -19.88 -33.10 32.80
C SER A 72 -21.16 -33.08 31.95
N SER A 73 -21.02 -33.35 30.65
CA SER A 73 -21.99 -34.03 29.78
C SER A 73 -21.19 -34.48 28.54
N GLY A 74 -21.02 -35.74 28.16
CA GLY A 74 -21.87 -36.91 28.34
C GLY A 74 -22.49 -37.25 26.99
N TYR A 75 -21.76 -37.97 26.11
CA TYR A 75 -22.29 -38.95 25.15
C TYR A 75 -21.16 -39.87 24.65
N ASP A 76 -21.38 -41.17 24.82
CA ASP A 76 -20.52 -42.30 24.49
C ASP A 76 -20.42 -42.55 22.98
N SER A 77 -19.25 -43.00 22.52
CA SER A 77 -19.07 -43.68 21.24
C SER A 77 -18.80 -45.17 21.50
N PRO A 78 -19.50 -46.11 20.85
CA PRO A 78 -19.36 -47.54 21.15
C PRO A 78 -18.07 -48.12 20.56
N GLY A 79 -17.34 -48.85 21.38
CA GLY A 79 -16.18 -49.64 20.96
C GLY A 79 -16.58 -50.94 20.28
N TYR A 80 -15.92 -51.27 19.17
CA TYR A 80 -15.91 -52.61 18.59
C TYR A 80 -14.49 -53.15 18.48
N LYS A 81 -14.36 -54.41 18.87
CA LYS A 81 -13.13 -55.20 18.93
C LYS A 81 -12.57 -55.53 17.55
N ALA A 82 -11.26 -55.76 17.52
CA ALA A 82 -10.45 -56.18 16.40
C ALA A 82 -10.88 -57.52 15.77
N SER A 83 -10.75 -57.62 14.46
CA SER A 83 -10.53 -58.87 13.73
C SER A 83 -9.52 -58.63 12.60
N VAL A 84 -8.52 -59.51 12.55
CA VAL A 84 -7.41 -59.56 11.60
C VAL A 84 -7.85 -60.19 10.28
N SER A 85 -7.51 -59.58 9.14
CA SER A 85 -7.10 -60.28 7.91
C SER A 85 -6.51 -59.28 6.89
N GLY A 86 -5.40 -59.65 6.27
CA GLY A 86 -4.50 -58.74 5.55
C GLY A 86 -4.90 -58.26 4.16
N GLY A 87 -4.03 -57.39 3.64
CA GLY A 87 -4.05 -56.84 2.28
C GLY A 87 -3.06 -55.68 2.20
N GLU A 88 -2.06 -55.81 1.33
CA GLU A 88 -0.98 -54.86 1.10
C GLU A 88 -1.49 -53.55 0.47
N GLY A 89 -1.00 -52.40 0.95
CA GLY A 89 -1.17 -51.08 0.33
C GLY A 89 -0.49 -49.99 1.16
N PRO A 90 0.35 -49.10 0.58
CA PRO A 90 1.01 -48.04 1.33
C PRO A 90 0.07 -46.84 1.46
N ASP A 91 -0.61 -46.71 2.60
CA ASP A 91 -1.38 -45.50 2.94
C ASP A 91 -0.48 -44.46 3.61
N ASP A 92 -0.51 -43.27 3.03
CA ASP A 92 0.24 -42.06 3.38
C ASP A 92 -0.33 -41.44 4.67
N ALA A 93 0.24 -41.79 5.82
CA ALA A 93 -0.13 -41.25 7.12
C ALA A 93 0.50 -39.85 7.34
N ALA A 94 -0.16 -38.80 6.86
CA ALA A 94 0.17 -37.42 7.22
C ALA A 94 -0.08 -37.19 8.73
N SER A 95 0.98 -37.19 9.53
CA SER A 95 0.93 -36.97 10.97
C SER A 95 0.70 -35.49 11.31
N MET A 96 -0.46 -35.15 11.88
CA MET A 96 -0.66 -33.90 12.60
C MET A 96 -0.15 -34.06 14.05
N MET A 97 0.90 -33.33 14.40
CA MET A 97 1.31 -33.15 15.80
C MET A 97 0.97 -31.72 16.26
N SER A 98 0.05 -31.60 17.23
CA SER A 98 -0.19 -30.36 17.98
C SER A 98 0.50 -30.46 19.35
N PHE A 99 1.32 -29.47 19.70
CA PHE A 99 1.97 -29.38 21.02
C PHE A 99 1.30 -28.33 21.91
N ALA A 100 1.11 -28.67 23.20
CA ALA A 100 0.53 -27.77 24.20
C ALA A 100 1.57 -26.74 24.73
N PRO A 101 1.20 -25.46 24.91
CA PRO A 101 2.13 -24.35 25.13
C PRO A 101 2.55 -24.08 26.59
N THR A 102 2.38 -25.02 27.53
CA THR A 102 2.38 -24.68 28.97
C THR A 102 3.72 -24.71 29.71
N MET A 103 4.87 -24.81 29.04
CA MET A 103 6.15 -25.04 29.75
C MET A 103 7.32 -24.11 29.38
N ARG A 104 7.12 -22.85 28.93
CA ARG A 104 8.29 -21.97 28.62
C ARG A 104 8.11 -20.48 28.94
N PRO A 105 9.20 -19.77 29.31
CA PRO A 105 9.17 -18.34 29.59
C PRO A 105 8.80 -17.50 28.36
N PRO A 106 8.08 -16.38 28.52
CA PRO A 106 7.66 -15.52 27.43
C PRO A 106 8.81 -14.60 27.02
N GLY A 107 9.51 -14.87 25.91
CA GLY A 107 10.52 -13.93 25.44
C GLY A 107 11.22 -14.23 24.11
N ASP A 108 11.50 -15.49 23.78
CA ASP A 108 12.40 -15.80 22.65
C ASP A 108 11.72 -16.57 21.52
N ILE A 109 11.00 -15.85 20.65
CA ILE A 109 10.37 -16.39 19.44
C ILE A 109 11.43 -16.85 18.42
N ALA A 110 12.64 -16.29 18.46
CA ALA A 110 13.72 -16.71 17.56
C ALA A 110 14.24 -18.11 17.93
N SER A 111 14.27 -18.45 19.22
CA SER A 111 14.60 -19.80 19.69
C SER A 111 13.61 -20.88 19.19
N LEU A 112 12.32 -20.54 19.04
CA LEU A 112 11.30 -21.43 18.44
C LEU A 112 11.55 -21.74 16.95
N MET A 113 12.36 -20.91 16.28
CA MET A 113 12.59 -20.98 14.83
C MET A 113 13.86 -21.75 14.47
N VAL A 114 14.73 -21.99 15.46
CA VAL A 114 16.05 -22.62 15.30
C VAL A 114 16.07 -24.06 15.82
N SER A 115 15.02 -24.52 16.52
CA SER A 115 14.92 -25.92 16.93
C SER A 115 14.73 -26.83 15.72
N ASP A 116 15.83 -27.43 15.26
CA ASP A 116 15.84 -28.47 14.23
C ASP A 116 15.24 -29.77 14.80
N PHE A 117 14.04 -30.14 14.34
CA PHE A 117 13.33 -31.33 14.82
C PHE A 117 13.75 -32.65 14.14
N HIS A 118 14.74 -32.63 13.24
CA HIS A 118 15.24 -33.83 12.56
C HIS A 118 16.76 -33.85 12.48
N LYS A 119 17.40 -34.93 12.96
CA LYS A 119 18.82 -35.20 12.70
C LYS A 119 18.96 -35.55 11.21
N ARG A 120 19.52 -34.64 10.41
CA ARG A 120 19.71 -34.81 8.95
C ARG A 120 21.05 -35.50 8.65
N SER A 121 21.09 -36.29 7.58
CA SER A 121 22.32 -36.98 7.16
C SER A 121 23.34 -36.01 6.55
N PRO A 122 24.65 -36.30 6.62
CA PRO A 122 25.70 -35.47 6.00
C PRO A 122 25.52 -35.28 4.48
N ALA A 123 25.03 -36.32 3.79
CA ALA A 123 24.71 -36.25 2.36
C ALA A 123 23.57 -35.27 2.06
N TRP A 124 22.53 -35.25 2.91
CA TRP A 124 21.43 -34.28 2.81
C TRP A 124 21.93 -32.85 2.99
N ASN A 125 22.86 -32.62 3.92
CA ASN A 125 23.47 -31.30 4.15
C ASN A 125 24.34 -30.84 2.96
N MET A 126 25.09 -31.76 2.33
CA MET A 126 25.88 -31.45 1.11
C MET A 126 24.98 -31.07 -0.07
N LEU A 127 23.91 -31.84 -0.30
CA LEU A 127 22.96 -31.58 -1.38
C LEU A 127 22.20 -30.26 -1.16
N GLN A 128 21.90 -29.92 0.10
CA GLN A 128 21.29 -28.65 0.49
C GLN A 128 22.23 -27.44 0.28
N SER A 129 23.53 -27.61 0.54
CA SER A 129 24.53 -26.54 0.31
C SER A 129 24.66 -26.17 -1.17
N GLN A 130 24.48 -27.13 -2.09
CA GLN A 130 24.50 -26.90 -3.53
C GLN A 130 23.17 -26.38 -4.08
N THR A 131 22.06 -26.59 -3.37
CA THR A 131 20.72 -26.11 -3.78
C THR A 131 20.31 -24.79 -3.15
N ALA A 132 21.03 -24.35 -2.11
CA ALA A 132 20.90 -23.04 -1.48
C ALA A 132 21.29 -21.85 -2.38
N THR A 133 21.95 -22.10 -3.51
CA THR A 133 22.37 -21.10 -4.50
C THR A 133 21.34 -20.88 -5.62
N VAL A 134 20.32 -21.73 -5.72
CA VAL A 134 19.25 -21.61 -6.72
C VAL A 134 18.39 -20.39 -6.40
N GLN A 135 18.20 -19.50 -7.37
CA GLN A 135 17.37 -18.31 -7.16
C GLN A 135 15.88 -18.71 -7.10
N PRO A 136 15.05 -17.92 -6.41
CA PRO A 136 13.60 -18.11 -6.43
C PRO A 136 13.08 -18.10 -7.88
N PHE A 137 12.14 -19.00 -8.17
CA PHE A 137 11.46 -19.10 -9.47
C PHE A 137 12.34 -19.49 -10.68
N GLU A 138 13.62 -19.87 -10.50
CA GLU A 138 14.49 -20.32 -11.61
C GLU A 138 14.03 -21.62 -12.26
N ARG A 139 13.40 -22.51 -11.49
CA ARG A 139 12.78 -23.75 -12.01
C ARG A 139 11.54 -23.37 -12.80
N HIS A 140 11.75 -23.02 -14.07
CA HIS A 140 10.71 -22.61 -15.00
C HIS A 140 9.59 -23.67 -15.05
N ARG A 141 8.33 -23.21 -14.90
CA ARG A 141 7.20 -23.92 -15.49
C ARG A 141 7.22 -23.63 -16.99
N SER A 142 7.99 -24.38 -17.75
CA SER A 142 7.95 -24.26 -19.21
C SER A 142 6.65 -24.90 -19.72
N GLY A 143 5.69 -24.09 -20.19
CA GLY A 143 4.52 -24.57 -20.94
C GLY A 143 3.17 -23.93 -20.58
N ALA A 144 2.09 -24.44 -21.17
CA ALA A 144 0.70 -23.97 -21.05
C ALA A 144 0.10 -24.00 -19.62
N LEU A 145 0.86 -24.50 -18.63
CA LEU A 145 0.49 -24.56 -17.21
C LEU A 145 1.07 -23.37 -16.41
N ASP A 146 1.96 -22.57 -17.01
CA ASP A 146 2.38 -21.32 -16.38
C ASP A 146 1.29 -20.26 -16.54
N GLY A 147 0.47 -20.20 -15.51
CA GLY A 147 -0.55 -19.19 -15.35
C GLY A 147 0.00 -17.77 -15.31
N LEU A 148 1.28 -17.43 -15.54
CA LEU A 148 1.83 -16.06 -15.68
C LEU A 148 2.68 -15.84 -16.96
N ALA A 149 2.81 -16.82 -17.86
CA ALA A 149 3.74 -16.77 -19.00
C ALA A 149 3.59 -15.54 -19.92
N ASN A 150 2.35 -15.13 -20.20
CA ASN A 150 2.04 -14.00 -21.09
C ASN A 150 1.57 -12.76 -20.30
N PHE A 151 2.14 -12.53 -19.12
CA PHE A 151 1.72 -11.40 -18.29
C PHE A 151 2.04 -10.04 -18.94
N GLU A 152 3.00 -9.98 -19.86
CA GLU A 152 3.34 -8.76 -20.61
C GLU A 152 2.17 -8.30 -21.51
N ASP A 153 1.40 -9.24 -22.05
CA ASP A 153 0.23 -8.96 -22.89
C ASP A 153 -0.96 -8.40 -22.09
N GLU A 154 -0.93 -8.46 -20.74
CA GLU A 154 -2.00 -7.94 -19.87
C GLU A 154 -2.22 -6.45 -20.11
N PHE A 155 -1.16 -5.68 -20.37
CA PHE A 155 -1.23 -4.22 -20.51
C PHE A 155 -1.58 -3.75 -21.91
N GLN A 156 -1.52 -4.64 -22.91
CA GLN A 156 -1.86 -4.29 -24.30
C GLN A 156 -3.32 -3.87 -24.41
N ALA A 157 -3.56 -2.76 -25.11
CA ALA A 157 -4.89 -2.28 -25.40
C ALA A 157 -5.63 -3.27 -26.32
N ILE A 158 -6.92 -3.46 -26.07
CA ILE A 158 -7.77 -4.27 -26.93
C ILE A 158 -8.10 -3.44 -28.18
N PRO A 159 -7.96 -4.00 -29.40
CA PRO A 159 -8.30 -3.28 -30.62
C PRO A 159 -9.73 -2.71 -30.58
N SER A 160 -9.85 -1.44 -30.99
CA SER A 160 -11.15 -0.78 -31.18
C SER A 160 -11.91 -1.40 -32.36
N GLN A 161 -13.23 -1.22 -32.36
CA GLN A 161 -14.14 -1.70 -33.42
C GLN A 161 -13.81 -1.11 -34.81
N GLU A 162 -13.14 0.05 -34.84
CA GLU A 162 -12.71 0.72 -36.08
C GLU A 162 -11.65 -0.09 -36.86
N ASN A 163 -11.02 -1.07 -36.21
CA ASN A 163 -10.13 -2.01 -36.88
C ASN A 163 -10.94 -3.17 -37.46
N GLU A 164 -11.25 -3.12 -38.76
CA GLU A 164 -12.01 -4.16 -39.50
C GLU A 164 -11.40 -5.57 -39.44
N THR A 165 -10.19 -5.71 -38.89
CA THR A 165 -9.43 -6.94 -38.81
C THR A 165 -9.91 -7.90 -37.71
N PHE A 166 -10.54 -7.40 -36.64
CA PHE A 166 -10.92 -8.22 -35.49
C PHE A 166 -12.43 -8.33 -35.32
N LYS A 167 -12.93 -9.57 -35.24
CA LYS A 167 -14.36 -9.82 -34.98
C LYS A 167 -14.69 -9.56 -33.50
N ASP A 168 -15.94 -9.19 -33.21
CA ASP A 168 -16.38 -8.92 -31.84
C ASP A 168 -16.23 -10.13 -30.89
N GLU A 169 -16.36 -11.35 -31.40
CA GLU A 169 -16.13 -12.57 -30.62
C GLU A 169 -14.67 -12.71 -30.16
N GLU A 170 -13.72 -12.35 -31.03
CA GLU A 170 -12.29 -12.37 -30.72
C GLU A 170 -11.94 -11.27 -29.72
N ARG A 171 -12.51 -10.07 -29.89
CA ARG A 171 -12.38 -8.96 -28.94
C ARG A 171 -12.89 -9.33 -27.56
N LEU A 172 -14.04 -10.00 -27.48
CA LEU A 172 -14.60 -10.51 -26.23
C LEU A 172 -13.73 -11.61 -25.60
N SER A 173 -13.13 -12.47 -26.41
CA SER A 173 -12.19 -13.49 -25.95
C SER A 173 -10.93 -12.86 -25.36
N MET A 174 -10.31 -11.90 -26.07
CA MET A 174 -9.15 -11.13 -25.60
C MET A 174 -9.46 -10.34 -24.32
N TRP A 175 -10.67 -9.81 -24.21
CA TRP A 175 -11.11 -9.14 -22.99
C TRP A 175 -11.23 -10.13 -21.82
N LYS A 176 -11.90 -11.27 -22.00
CA LYS A 176 -12.05 -12.30 -20.96
C LYS A 176 -10.73 -12.99 -20.57
N SER A 177 -9.73 -12.95 -21.46
CA SER A 177 -8.40 -13.51 -21.18
C SER A 177 -7.55 -12.61 -20.29
N LYS A 178 -7.90 -11.32 -20.14
CA LYS A 178 -7.26 -10.46 -19.15
C LYS A 178 -7.45 -11.04 -17.75
N ARG A 179 -6.44 -10.85 -16.92
CA ARG A 179 -6.37 -11.44 -15.58
C ARG A 179 -6.94 -10.51 -14.53
N LYS A 180 -6.98 -9.21 -14.82
CA LYS A 180 -7.49 -8.21 -13.92
C LYS A 180 -8.37 -7.20 -14.64
N HIS A 181 -9.56 -6.97 -14.10
CA HIS A 181 -10.47 -5.93 -14.57
C HIS A 181 -10.82 -5.00 -13.43
N TYR A 182 -10.90 -3.72 -13.78
CA TYR A 182 -11.54 -2.69 -12.97
C TYR A 182 -12.64 -2.06 -13.79
N MET A 183 -13.82 -1.95 -13.19
CA MET A 183 -14.98 -1.30 -13.78
C MET A 183 -15.57 -0.33 -12.78
N ILE A 184 -16.00 0.82 -13.26
CA ILE A 184 -16.72 1.83 -12.50
C ILE A 184 -18.02 2.08 -13.24
N LEU A 185 -19.13 1.91 -12.53
CA LEU A 185 -20.47 2.11 -13.05
C LEU A 185 -21.32 2.91 -12.06
N SER A 186 -22.30 3.64 -12.56
CA SER A 186 -23.25 4.36 -11.71
C SER A 186 -24.32 3.42 -11.15
N SER A 187 -25.00 3.83 -10.08
CA SER A 187 -26.19 3.15 -9.55
C SER A 187 -27.30 2.92 -10.59
N ALA A 188 -27.34 3.71 -11.66
CA ALA A 188 -28.24 3.52 -12.80
C ALA A 188 -27.74 2.47 -13.81
N GLY A 189 -26.63 1.77 -13.53
CA GLY A 189 -26.03 0.77 -14.43
C GLY A 189 -25.26 1.37 -15.61
N LYS A 190 -24.95 2.66 -15.59
CA LYS A 190 -24.19 3.27 -16.70
C LYS A 190 -22.69 3.06 -16.52
N PRO A 191 -21.97 2.54 -17.52
CA PRO A 191 -20.50 2.52 -17.53
C PRO A 191 -19.93 3.94 -17.42
N ILE A 192 -19.04 4.15 -16.44
CA ILE A 192 -18.27 5.39 -16.28
C ILE A 192 -16.85 5.19 -16.79
N TRP A 193 -16.18 4.12 -16.36
CA TRP A 193 -14.81 3.82 -16.75
C TRP A 193 -14.54 2.32 -16.65
N SER A 194 -13.69 1.81 -17.53
CA SER A 194 -13.17 0.44 -17.50
C SER A 194 -11.70 0.46 -17.88
N ARG A 195 -10.88 -0.35 -17.21
CA ARG A 195 -9.46 -0.47 -17.57
C ARG A 195 -9.25 -1.11 -18.94
N HIS A 196 -10.06 -2.13 -19.26
CA HIS A 196 -9.98 -2.87 -20.51
C HIS A 196 -11.37 -2.93 -21.17
N GLY A 197 -11.39 -2.84 -22.49
CA GLY A 197 -12.60 -2.89 -23.29
C GLY A 197 -13.24 -1.51 -23.47
N ASP A 198 -13.83 -1.33 -24.63
CA ASP A 198 -14.65 -0.19 -25.00
C ASP A 198 -16.09 -0.36 -24.51
N LEU A 199 -16.87 0.71 -24.65
CA LEU A 199 -18.23 0.82 -24.14
C LEU A 199 -19.13 -0.32 -24.64
N ASP A 200 -19.06 -0.62 -25.93
CA ASP A 200 -19.97 -1.58 -26.58
C ASP A 200 -19.69 -3.02 -26.12
N LEU A 201 -18.42 -3.35 -25.87
CA LEU A 201 -18.01 -4.65 -25.37
C LEU A 201 -18.45 -4.90 -23.92
N ILE A 202 -18.33 -3.88 -23.06
CA ILE A 202 -18.54 -4.03 -21.61
C ILE A 202 -19.99 -3.82 -21.19
N ASN A 203 -20.84 -3.18 -22.00
CA ASN A 203 -22.19 -2.75 -21.60
C ASN A 203 -23.08 -3.92 -21.16
N SER A 204 -23.01 -5.05 -21.88
CA SER A 204 -23.74 -6.27 -21.55
C SER A 204 -23.31 -6.83 -20.18
N SER A 205 -22.01 -6.89 -19.93
CA SER A 205 -21.43 -7.37 -18.66
C SER A 205 -21.78 -6.44 -17.49
N ILE A 206 -21.78 -5.13 -17.73
CA ILE A 206 -22.15 -4.12 -16.73
C ILE A 206 -23.64 -4.23 -16.36
N GLY A 207 -24.53 -4.47 -17.33
CA GLY A 207 -25.94 -4.72 -17.05
C GLY A 207 -26.15 -5.94 -16.14
N VAL A 208 -25.41 -7.03 -16.38
CA VAL A 208 -25.44 -8.22 -15.52
C VAL A 208 -24.93 -7.92 -14.12
N ILE A 209 -23.77 -7.26 -14.01
CA ILE A 209 -23.18 -6.89 -12.71
C ILE A 209 -24.11 -5.98 -11.91
N GLN A 210 -24.71 -4.97 -12.55
CA GLN A 210 -25.66 -4.07 -11.90
C GLN A 210 -26.92 -4.80 -11.44
N THR A 211 -27.42 -5.76 -12.24
CA THR A 211 -28.58 -6.58 -11.85
C THR A 211 -28.27 -7.41 -10.61
N ILE A 212 -27.10 -8.04 -10.58
CA ILE A 212 -26.63 -8.79 -9.41
C ILE A 212 -26.54 -7.88 -8.18
N ILE A 213 -25.88 -6.72 -8.29
CA ILE A 213 -25.76 -5.76 -7.18
C ILE A 213 -27.14 -5.33 -6.67
N SER A 214 -28.05 -4.96 -7.58
CA SER A 214 -29.39 -4.47 -7.26
C SER A 214 -30.23 -5.51 -6.51
N PHE A 215 -30.07 -6.79 -6.83
CA PHE A 215 -30.76 -7.88 -6.13
C PHE A 215 -30.40 -7.92 -4.63
N TYR A 216 -29.12 -7.75 -4.32
CA TYR A 216 -28.60 -7.74 -2.94
C TYR A 216 -28.93 -6.44 -2.20
N GLU A 217 -28.94 -5.31 -2.91
CA GLU A 217 -29.38 -4.02 -2.34
C GLU A 217 -30.86 -4.05 -1.95
N GLY A 218 -31.72 -4.61 -2.80
CA GLY A 218 -33.15 -4.82 -2.48
C GLY A 218 -33.37 -5.68 -1.24
N ALA A 219 -32.49 -6.66 -1.01
CA ALA A 219 -32.49 -7.51 0.18
C ALA A 219 -31.88 -6.84 1.44
N LYS A 220 -31.45 -5.57 1.36
CA LYS A 220 -30.73 -4.85 2.42
C LYS A 220 -29.46 -5.58 2.91
N ASN A 221 -28.83 -6.36 2.03
CA ASN A 221 -27.60 -7.08 2.31
C ASN A 221 -26.61 -6.84 1.16
N PRO A 222 -25.88 -5.71 1.16
CA PRO A 222 -25.08 -5.29 0.01
C PRO A 222 -23.99 -6.32 -0.31
N LEU A 223 -23.88 -6.66 -1.60
CA LEU A 223 -22.88 -7.60 -2.09
C LEU A 223 -21.47 -7.06 -1.87
N GLN A 224 -20.64 -7.83 -1.16
CA GLN A 224 -19.23 -7.47 -0.93
C GLN A 224 -18.29 -8.08 -1.98
N GLY A 225 -18.65 -9.25 -2.50
CA GLY A 225 -17.84 -10.01 -3.43
C GLY A 225 -18.23 -11.48 -3.47
N PHE A 226 -17.71 -12.21 -4.43
CA PHE A 226 -17.86 -13.66 -4.56
C PHE A 226 -16.65 -14.24 -5.29
N THR A 227 -16.47 -15.56 -5.23
CA THR A 227 -15.37 -16.27 -5.89
C THR A 227 -15.94 -17.35 -6.80
N ALA A 228 -15.41 -17.45 -8.03
CA ALA A 228 -15.76 -18.48 -8.99
C ALA A 228 -14.47 -19.09 -9.56
N GLY A 229 -14.18 -20.34 -9.19
CA GLY A 229 -12.92 -21.00 -9.54
C GLY A 229 -11.70 -20.25 -9.00
N ASP A 230 -10.79 -19.86 -9.89
CA ASP A 230 -9.58 -19.07 -9.61
C ASP A 230 -9.82 -17.55 -9.63
N THR A 231 -11.04 -17.11 -9.95
CA THR A 231 -11.39 -15.71 -10.17
C THR A 231 -12.17 -15.15 -8.98
N ARG A 232 -11.71 -14.02 -8.46
CA ARG A 232 -12.34 -13.29 -7.36
C ARG A 232 -12.98 -12.01 -7.85
N PHE A 233 -14.20 -11.76 -7.39
CA PHE A 233 -15.00 -10.58 -7.70
C PHE A 233 -15.22 -9.80 -6.41
N VAL A 234 -14.89 -8.51 -6.40
CA VAL A 234 -15.09 -7.62 -5.25
C VAL A 234 -15.86 -6.39 -5.70
N VAL A 235 -16.86 -6.00 -4.91
CA VAL A 235 -17.71 -4.85 -5.19
C VAL A 235 -17.55 -3.85 -4.04
N LEU A 236 -17.34 -2.59 -4.40
CA LEU A 236 -17.32 -1.45 -3.49
C LEU A 236 -18.39 -0.44 -3.93
N THR A 237 -19.42 -0.27 -3.11
CA THR A 237 -20.47 0.73 -3.32
C THR A 237 -20.18 1.97 -2.49
N GLU A 238 -19.91 3.10 -3.16
CA GLU A 238 -19.65 4.40 -2.53
C GLU A 238 -20.66 5.44 -3.04
N GLY A 239 -21.77 5.57 -2.31
CA GLY A 239 -22.88 6.43 -2.70
C GLY A 239 -23.46 6.03 -4.06
N PRO A 240 -23.44 6.90 -5.09
CA PRO A 240 -24.01 6.61 -6.40
C PRO A 240 -23.09 5.80 -7.33
N LEU A 241 -21.91 5.38 -6.86
CA LEU A 241 -20.92 4.66 -7.65
C LEU A 241 -20.75 3.22 -7.14
N HIS A 242 -20.72 2.28 -8.09
CA HIS A 242 -20.27 0.92 -7.87
C HIS A 242 -18.94 0.72 -8.56
N LEU A 243 -17.92 0.35 -7.80
CA LEU A 243 -16.60 -0.01 -8.28
C LEU A 243 -16.45 -1.52 -8.16
N VAL A 244 -15.98 -2.16 -9.22
CA VAL A 244 -15.89 -3.62 -9.30
C VAL A 244 -14.48 -4.02 -9.73
N ALA A 245 -13.87 -4.92 -8.96
CA ALA A 245 -12.59 -5.54 -9.28
C ALA A 245 -12.82 -7.03 -9.56
N ILE A 246 -12.22 -7.53 -10.64
CA ILE A 246 -12.19 -8.95 -11.00
C ILE A 246 -10.73 -9.33 -11.12
N SER A 247 -10.26 -10.33 -10.37
CA SER A 247 -8.84 -10.72 -10.38
C SER A 247 -8.66 -12.23 -10.37
N LYS A 248 -7.74 -12.70 -11.22
CA LYS A 248 -7.19 -14.07 -11.27
C LYS A 248 -5.77 -14.15 -10.67
N LEU A 249 -5.31 -13.10 -10.00
CA LEU A 249 -3.92 -12.97 -9.57
C LEU A 249 -3.65 -13.42 -8.12
N GLY A 250 -4.61 -14.10 -7.48
CA GLY A 250 -4.46 -14.61 -6.10
C GLY A 250 -4.53 -13.54 -5.00
N GLU A 251 -5.13 -12.37 -5.28
CA GLU A 251 -5.25 -11.26 -4.33
C GLU A 251 -6.46 -11.44 -3.41
N SER A 252 -6.33 -11.13 -2.12
CA SER A 252 -7.43 -11.22 -1.15
C SER A 252 -8.52 -10.16 -1.35
N ASP A 253 -9.73 -10.41 -0.81
CA ASP A 253 -10.85 -9.46 -0.85
C ASP A 253 -10.46 -8.09 -0.27
N ALA A 254 -9.67 -8.07 0.81
CA ALA A 254 -9.21 -6.85 1.45
C ALA A 254 -8.25 -6.06 0.55
N GLN A 255 -7.32 -6.73 -0.13
CA GLN A 255 -6.38 -6.07 -1.06
C GLN A 255 -7.11 -5.47 -2.26
N LEU A 256 -8.03 -6.22 -2.87
CA LEU A 256 -8.84 -5.73 -3.98
C LEU A 256 -9.73 -4.56 -3.56
N ARG A 257 -10.33 -4.62 -2.36
CA ARG A 257 -11.10 -3.51 -1.80
C ARG A 257 -10.26 -2.25 -1.62
N SER A 258 -9.06 -2.36 -1.04
CA SER A 258 -8.15 -1.22 -0.90
C SER A 258 -7.75 -0.60 -2.26
N GLN A 259 -7.62 -1.41 -3.31
CA GLN A 259 -7.37 -0.92 -4.68
C GLN A 259 -8.58 -0.17 -5.24
N LEU A 260 -9.80 -0.68 -5.02
CA LEU A 260 -11.04 0.01 -5.41
C LEU A 260 -11.21 1.34 -4.64
N GLU A 261 -10.90 1.35 -3.35
CA GLU A 261 -10.89 2.58 -2.55
C GLU A 261 -9.90 3.59 -3.11
N ALA A 262 -8.69 3.17 -3.50
CA ALA A 262 -7.71 4.06 -4.12
C ALA A 262 -8.17 4.63 -5.47
N LEU A 263 -8.85 3.83 -6.31
CA LEU A 263 -9.47 4.31 -7.55
C LEU A 263 -10.59 5.33 -7.26
N TYR A 264 -11.41 5.08 -6.24
CA TYR A 264 -12.43 6.04 -5.80
C TYR A 264 -11.80 7.35 -5.30
N MET A 265 -10.71 7.28 -4.52
CA MET A 265 -9.99 8.47 -4.08
C MET A 265 -9.37 9.22 -5.27
N GLN A 266 -8.91 8.54 -6.33
CA GLN A 266 -8.45 9.19 -7.56
C GLN A 266 -9.59 9.98 -8.24
N ILE A 267 -10.81 9.45 -8.30
CA ILE A 267 -12.00 10.18 -8.81
C ILE A 267 -12.30 11.41 -7.95
N LEU A 268 -12.28 11.25 -6.63
CA LEU A 268 -12.50 12.36 -5.70
C LEU A 268 -11.42 13.43 -5.78
N SER A 269 -10.18 13.06 -6.14
CA SER A 269 -9.09 14.02 -6.32
C SER A 269 -9.35 14.99 -7.48
N THR A 270 -10.09 14.52 -8.50
CA THR A 270 -10.48 15.31 -9.67
C THR A 270 -11.78 16.09 -9.42
N LEU A 271 -12.83 15.41 -8.95
CA LEU A 271 -14.18 16.01 -8.91
C LEU A 271 -14.55 16.62 -7.56
N THR A 272 -13.93 16.24 -6.44
CA THR A 272 -14.40 16.47 -5.06
C THR A 272 -15.76 15.81 -4.73
N LEU A 273 -15.99 15.54 -3.45
CA LEU A 273 -17.21 14.90 -2.98
C LEU A 273 -18.48 15.77 -3.18
N PRO A 274 -18.47 17.10 -2.93
CA PRO A 274 -19.65 17.93 -3.13
C PRO A 274 -20.10 18.00 -4.59
N THR A 275 -19.17 18.17 -5.54
CA THR A 275 -19.49 18.17 -6.98
C THR A 275 -20.06 16.81 -7.39
N LEU A 276 -19.43 15.72 -6.95
CA LEU A 276 -19.91 14.37 -7.24
C LEU A 276 -21.35 14.18 -6.72
N LYS A 277 -21.62 14.55 -5.47
CA LYS A 277 -22.98 14.49 -4.91
C LYS A 277 -23.96 15.37 -5.65
N ASN A 278 -23.60 16.61 -5.97
CA ASN A 278 -24.46 17.55 -6.68
C ASN A 278 -24.87 17.02 -8.07
N ILE A 279 -23.94 16.37 -8.80
CA ILE A 279 -24.24 15.75 -10.09
C ILE A 279 -25.34 14.69 -9.95
N PHE A 280 -25.23 13.79 -8.97
CA PHE A 280 -26.19 12.70 -8.80
C PHE A 280 -27.49 13.09 -8.11
N VAL A 281 -27.50 14.11 -7.25
CA VAL A 281 -28.74 14.65 -6.66
C VAL A 281 -29.62 15.25 -7.75
N ASN A 282 -29.04 16.04 -8.67
CA ASN A 282 -29.79 16.66 -9.73
C ASN A 282 -30.21 15.66 -10.82
N ARG A 283 -29.34 14.70 -11.12
CA ARG A 283 -29.57 13.69 -12.16
C ARG A 283 -28.93 12.35 -11.74
N PRO A 284 -29.70 11.43 -11.14
CA PRO A 284 -29.20 10.12 -10.72
C PRO A 284 -28.64 9.27 -11.88
N SER A 285 -29.13 9.50 -13.10
CA SER A 285 -28.64 8.88 -14.33
C SER A 285 -27.54 9.68 -15.05
N SER A 286 -26.89 10.61 -14.35
CA SER A 286 -25.78 11.39 -14.90
C SER A 286 -24.63 10.52 -15.34
N ASP A 287 -24.01 10.95 -16.43
CA ASP A 287 -22.83 10.33 -17.00
C ASP A 287 -21.58 11.09 -16.54
N LEU A 288 -20.72 10.43 -15.76
CA LEU A 288 -19.48 11.01 -15.25
C LEU A 288 -18.34 11.01 -16.27
N ARG A 289 -18.52 10.42 -17.47
CA ARG A 289 -17.47 10.40 -18.49
C ARG A 289 -17.00 11.80 -18.89
N LYS A 290 -17.95 12.73 -19.06
CA LYS A 290 -17.61 14.13 -19.40
C LYS A 290 -16.85 14.83 -18.27
N PRO A 291 -17.32 14.81 -17.00
CA PRO A 291 -16.54 15.36 -15.88
C PRO A 291 -15.16 14.72 -15.65
N LEU A 292 -15.01 13.43 -15.97
CA LEU A 292 -13.75 12.69 -15.78
C LEU A 292 -12.85 12.67 -17.03
N GLN A 293 -13.24 13.37 -18.08
CA GLN A 293 -12.47 13.46 -19.31
C GLN A 293 -11.09 14.06 -19.02
N GLY A 294 -10.04 13.37 -19.47
CA GLY A 294 -8.64 13.71 -19.21
C GLY A 294 -8.04 13.03 -17.98
N THR A 295 -8.82 12.30 -17.19
CA THR A 295 -8.33 11.56 -16.00
C THR A 295 -8.28 10.05 -16.18
N GLU A 296 -8.67 9.55 -17.36
CA GLU A 296 -8.64 8.15 -17.71
C GLU A 296 -7.21 7.60 -17.72
N SER A 297 -6.22 8.42 -18.10
CA SER A 297 -4.80 8.06 -18.04
C SER A 297 -4.34 7.84 -16.60
N LEU A 298 -4.72 8.71 -15.67
CA LEU A 298 -4.40 8.60 -14.23
C LEU A 298 -5.00 7.32 -13.63
N LEU A 299 -6.26 7.02 -13.95
CA LEU A 299 -6.95 5.81 -13.51
C LEU A 299 -6.34 4.55 -14.12
N SER A 300 -6.00 4.58 -15.41
CA SER A 300 -5.38 3.46 -16.11
C SER A 300 -4.01 3.13 -15.55
N SER A 301 -3.20 4.17 -15.33
CA SER A 301 -1.87 4.07 -14.76
C SER A 301 -1.88 3.55 -13.31
N LEU A 302 -2.83 4.01 -12.50
CA LEU A 302 -3.04 3.51 -11.14
C LEU A 302 -3.47 2.04 -11.14
N ALA A 303 -4.39 1.67 -12.03
CA ALA A 303 -4.83 0.29 -12.21
C ALA A 303 -3.67 -0.62 -12.65
N ASP A 304 -2.82 -0.17 -13.58
CA ASP A 304 -1.64 -0.91 -14.04
C ASP A 304 -0.62 -1.10 -12.93
N THR A 305 -0.38 -0.06 -12.13
CA THR A 305 0.45 -0.12 -10.92
C THR A 305 -0.05 -1.16 -9.93
N PHE A 306 -1.38 -1.32 -9.77
CA PHE A 306 -1.95 -2.37 -8.94
C PHE A 306 -1.85 -3.75 -9.60
N THR A 307 -2.04 -3.86 -10.91
CA THR A 307 -1.92 -5.13 -11.66
C THR A 307 -0.48 -5.66 -11.60
N MET A 308 0.51 -4.77 -11.66
CA MET A 308 1.94 -5.06 -11.47
C MET A 308 2.30 -5.47 -10.02
N GLY A 309 1.44 -5.18 -9.04
CA GLY A 309 1.64 -5.55 -7.64
C GLY A 309 2.50 -4.56 -6.85
N SER A 310 2.20 -3.25 -6.94
CA SER A 310 2.92 -2.21 -6.19
C SER A 310 3.03 -2.50 -4.69
N ALA A 311 4.27 -2.47 -4.17
CA ALA A 311 4.56 -2.66 -2.76
C ALA A 311 3.95 -1.56 -1.88
N SER A 312 3.89 -0.31 -2.38
CA SER A 312 3.27 0.81 -1.67
C SER A 312 1.78 0.56 -1.45
N ALA A 313 1.09 0.04 -2.47
CA ALA A 313 -0.33 -0.30 -2.40
C ALA A 313 -0.58 -1.49 -1.48
N LEU A 314 0.22 -2.55 -1.60
CA LEU A 314 0.12 -3.74 -0.74
C LEU A 314 0.27 -3.40 0.74
N LEU A 315 1.28 -2.57 1.06
CA LEU A 315 1.62 -2.25 2.45
C LEU A 315 0.85 -1.03 2.99
N GLY A 316 0.17 -0.27 2.13
CA GLY A 316 -0.47 1.01 2.49
C GLY A 316 0.53 2.02 3.06
N SER A 317 1.74 2.08 2.48
CA SER A 317 2.85 2.87 3.03
C SER A 317 3.73 3.46 1.93
N LEU A 318 4.52 4.47 2.28
CA LEU A 318 5.35 5.20 1.31
C LEU A 318 6.82 4.79 1.36
N GLU A 319 7.47 4.77 0.19
CA GLU A 319 8.91 4.58 0.11
C GLU A 319 9.63 5.93 0.23
N CYS A 320 10.70 5.95 1.02
CA CYS A 320 11.54 7.13 1.21
C CYS A 320 12.93 6.91 0.61
N LEU A 321 13.53 7.98 0.08
CA LEU A 321 14.90 7.94 -0.41
C LEU A 321 15.86 7.78 0.77
N LYS A 322 16.76 6.80 0.70
CA LYS A 322 17.77 6.55 1.74
C LYS A 322 18.79 7.69 1.76
N LEU A 323 18.76 8.51 2.82
CA LEU A 323 19.64 9.67 3.00
C LEU A 323 20.13 9.76 4.44
N ARG A 324 21.34 10.28 4.69
CA ARG A 324 21.81 10.47 6.07
C ARG A 324 20.95 11.52 6.77
N LYS A 325 20.79 11.37 8.09
CA LYS A 325 20.04 12.31 8.93
C LYS A 325 20.56 13.75 8.82
N SER A 326 21.87 13.95 8.77
CA SER A 326 22.50 15.26 8.59
C SER A 326 22.01 15.96 7.34
N GLU A 327 22.05 15.26 6.20
CA GLU A 327 21.62 15.79 4.90
C GLU A 327 20.12 16.09 4.89
N ARG A 328 19.31 15.17 5.42
CA ARG A 328 17.86 15.37 5.51
C ARG A 328 17.51 16.57 6.40
N HIS A 329 18.23 16.77 7.51
CA HIS A 329 18.08 17.96 8.35
C HIS A 329 18.52 19.24 7.64
N ALA A 330 19.63 19.21 6.89
CA ALA A 330 20.06 20.37 6.10
C ALA A 330 19.03 20.77 5.04
N ILE A 331 18.45 19.79 4.33
CA ILE A 331 17.37 19.99 3.37
C ILE A 331 16.15 20.58 4.07
N ASN A 332 15.65 19.95 5.14
CA ASN A 332 14.47 20.42 5.88
C ASN A 332 14.67 21.84 6.41
N ASN A 333 15.85 22.16 6.96
CA ASN A 333 16.14 23.49 7.52
C ASN A 333 16.17 24.56 6.43
N THR A 334 16.75 24.27 5.26
CA THR A 334 16.70 25.17 4.10
C THR A 334 15.24 25.43 3.69
N PHE A 335 14.44 24.36 3.62
CA PHE A 335 13.05 24.43 3.21
C PHE A 335 12.18 25.22 4.19
N LEU A 336 12.44 25.09 5.50
CA LEU A 336 11.75 25.85 6.55
C LEU A 336 12.15 27.32 6.59
N LYS A 337 13.43 27.64 6.32
CA LYS A 337 13.94 29.03 6.32
C LYS A 337 13.36 29.87 5.18
N LEU A 338 13.19 29.26 4.01
CA LEU A 338 12.70 29.92 2.80
C LEU A 338 11.19 29.74 2.61
N ARG A 339 10.49 29.23 3.63
CA ARG A 339 9.06 28.95 3.58
C ARG A 339 8.26 30.24 3.45
N THR A 340 7.33 30.26 2.51
CA THR A 340 6.29 31.30 2.42
C THR A 340 5.07 30.97 3.30
N ASP A 341 4.40 31.99 3.83
CA ASP A 341 3.22 31.83 4.71
C ASP A 341 2.02 31.17 4.04
N LYS A 342 1.94 31.23 2.71
CA LYS A 342 0.89 30.60 1.91
C LYS A 342 1.09 29.09 1.70
N LEU A 343 2.23 28.53 2.11
CA LEU A 343 2.51 27.10 1.96
C LEU A 343 1.73 26.27 2.99
N LEU A 344 0.96 25.30 2.50
CA LEU A 344 0.34 24.26 3.32
C LEU A 344 1.25 23.05 3.46
N TYR A 345 1.78 22.52 2.35
CA TYR A 345 2.72 21.40 2.37
C TYR A 345 3.82 21.60 1.33
N GLY A 346 5.05 21.22 1.66
CA GLY A 346 6.16 21.17 0.71
C GLY A 346 6.80 19.80 0.70
N LEU A 347 7.01 19.24 -0.48
CA LEU A 347 7.58 17.91 -0.68
C LEU A 347 8.73 18.00 -1.68
N ILE A 348 9.75 17.19 -1.46
CA ILE A 348 10.77 16.87 -2.48
C ILE A 348 10.70 15.37 -2.71
N VAL A 349 10.61 14.98 -3.97
CA VAL A 349 10.49 13.59 -4.40
C VAL A 349 11.57 13.31 -5.44
N ALA A 350 12.14 12.11 -5.44
CA ALA A 350 13.10 11.68 -6.44
C ALA A 350 12.77 10.24 -6.85
N GLY A 351 12.50 10.01 -8.14
CA GLY A 351 12.19 8.67 -8.67
C GLY A 351 11.05 7.97 -7.92
N GLY A 352 9.94 8.66 -7.66
CA GLY A 352 8.80 8.13 -6.90
C GLY A 352 9.03 7.91 -5.40
N LYS A 353 10.20 8.32 -4.84
CA LYS A 353 10.54 8.17 -3.41
C LYS A 353 10.58 9.51 -2.71
N LEU A 354 10.01 9.58 -1.50
CA LEU A 354 9.96 10.80 -0.72
C LEU A 354 11.34 11.16 -0.12
N VAL A 355 11.80 12.39 -0.37
CA VAL A 355 13.09 12.92 0.12
C VAL A 355 12.89 13.79 1.35
N SER A 356 11.93 14.72 1.29
CA SER A 356 11.64 15.64 2.39
C SER A 356 10.17 16.01 2.37
N VAL A 357 9.62 16.25 3.55
CA VAL A 357 8.28 16.78 3.75
C VAL A 357 8.33 17.88 4.79
N ILE A 358 7.77 19.04 4.45
CA ILE A 358 7.48 20.13 5.36
C ILE A 358 5.98 20.32 5.52
N ARG A 359 5.53 20.44 6.77
CA ARG A 359 4.10 20.53 7.12
C ARG A 359 3.87 21.30 8.42
N PRO A 360 2.65 21.81 8.66
CA PRO A 360 2.27 22.36 9.95
C PRO A 360 2.23 21.27 11.04
N ARG A 361 2.52 21.62 12.30
CA ARG A 361 2.54 20.68 13.45
C ARG A 361 1.31 19.77 13.57
N ARG A 362 0.12 20.30 13.30
CA ARG A 362 -1.16 19.61 13.51
C ARG A 362 -1.72 18.91 12.27
N HIS A 363 -1.06 19.03 11.13
CA HIS A 363 -1.57 18.53 9.86
C HIS A 363 -0.59 17.51 9.27
N SER A 364 -1.01 16.25 9.19
CA SER A 364 -0.27 15.17 8.52
C SER A 364 -0.95 14.82 7.21
N LEU A 365 -0.16 14.70 6.14
CA LEU A 365 -0.64 14.13 4.89
C LEU A 365 -0.79 12.61 5.02
N HIS A 366 -1.92 12.09 4.56
CA HIS A 366 -2.17 10.66 4.55
C HIS A 366 -1.38 9.98 3.41
N PRO A 367 -0.84 8.76 3.61
CA PRO A 367 -0.14 8.02 2.57
C PRO A 367 -0.92 7.86 1.27
N SER A 368 -2.24 7.65 1.35
CA SER A 368 -3.11 7.53 0.17
C SER A 368 -3.09 8.81 -0.68
N ASP A 369 -3.17 9.98 -0.07
CA ASP A 369 -3.14 11.26 -0.79
C ASP A 369 -1.77 11.48 -1.48
N LEU A 370 -0.68 11.09 -0.81
CA LEU A 370 0.67 11.16 -1.39
C LEU A 370 0.84 10.18 -2.56
N GLN A 371 0.23 9.00 -2.50
CA GLN A 371 0.23 8.05 -3.61
C GLN A 371 -0.52 8.59 -4.83
N LEU A 372 -1.65 9.29 -4.64
CA LEU A 372 -2.36 9.96 -5.74
C LEU A 372 -1.47 11.00 -6.41
N ILE A 373 -0.76 11.82 -5.62
CA ILE A 373 0.18 12.81 -6.14
C ILE A 373 1.31 12.13 -6.91
N PHE A 374 1.91 11.06 -6.39
CA PHE A 374 3.02 10.38 -7.07
C PHE A 374 2.59 9.70 -8.37
N ASN A 375 1.42 9.07 -8.38
CA ASN A 375 0.83 8.49 -9.59
C ASN A 375 0.61 9.57 -10.66
N MET A 376 0.09 10.73 -10.24
CA MET A 376 -0.08 11.87 -11.14
C MET A 376 1.25 12.34 -11.74
N LEU A 377 2.30 12.48 -10.93
CA LEU A 377 3.58 13.06 -11.36
C LEU A 377 4.47 12.13 -12.18
N PHE A 378 4.61 10.89 -11.73
CA PHE A 378 5.62 9.98 -12.29
C PHE A 378 5.03 8.99 -13.29
N GLU A 379 3.73 8.75 -13.23
CA GLU A 379 3.07 7.70 -14.04
C GLU A 379 2.09 8.27 -15.08
N SER A 380 1.94 9.60 -15.16
CA SER A 380 1.20 10.27 -16.24
C SER A 380 2.11 11.20 -17.04
N ASP A 381 2.21 10.95 -18.36
CA ASP A 381 3.14 11.69 -19.24
C ASP A 381 2.72 13.15 -19.49
N GLY A 382 1.45 13.49 -19.20
CA GLY A 382 0.89 14.82 -19.47
C GLY A 382 1.51 15.97 -18.67
N ILE A 383 2.10 15.69 -17.50
CA ILE A 383 2.70 16.71 -16.62
C ILE A 383 4.19 16.94 -16.96
N LYS A 384 4.83 15.95 -17.58
CA LYS A 384 6.26 15.97 -17.92
C LYS A 384 6.53 16.75 -19.21
N GLY A 385 5.62 16.70 -20.18
CA GLY A 385 5.79 17.33 -21.50
C GLY A 385 5.69 18.86 -21.54
N GLY A 386 5.29 19.51 -20.43
CA GLY A 386 4.87 20.93 -20.41
C GLY A 386 5.94 21.99 -20.09
N GLY A 387 7.21 21.63 -19.90
CA GLY A 387 8.27 22.62 -19.61
C GLY A 387 8.44 22.94 -18.12
N GLY A 388 8.60 21.91 -17.30
CA GLY A 388 9.26 22.02 -15.99
C GLY A 388 8.44 22.59 -14.83
N GLU A 389 7.37 23.36 -15.06
CA GLU A 389 6.49 23.96 -14.03
C GLU A 389 5.01 23.71 -14.31
N ASN A 390 4.24 23.22 -13.33
CA ASN A 390 2.80 22.99 -13.47
C ASN A 390 2.02 23.55 -12.27
N TRP A 391 0.83 24.11 -12.53
CA TRP A 391 -0.12 24.57 -11.51
C TRP A 391 -1.43 23.80 -11.63
N ILE A 392 -1.68 22.90 -10.68
CA ILE A 392 -2.72 21.88 -10.80
C ILE A 392 -3.70 22.00 -9.64
N PRO A 393 -5.01 22.21 -9.91
CA PRO A 393 -6.02 22.06 -8.87
C PRO A 393 -6.19 20.58 -8.52
N ILE A 394 -6.11 20.26 -7.24
CA ILE A 394 -6.23 18.89 -6.73
C ILE A 394 -7.03 18.86 -5.44
N CYS A 395 -7.95 17.92 -5.33
CA CYS A 395 -8.57 17.56 -4.06
C CYS A 395 -7.73 16.45 -3.41
N LEU A 396 -7.47 16.56 -2.11
CA LEU A 396 -6.78 15.52 -1.32
C LEU A 396 -7.83 14.85 -0.43
N PRO A 397 -8.42 13.71 -0.83
CA PRO A 397 -9.63 13.19 -0.20
C PRO A 397 -9.46 12.83 1.28
N ALA A 398 -8.30 12.29 1.68
CA ALA A 398 -8.06 11.93 3.08
C ALA A 398 -7.78 13.17 3.96
N PHE A 399 -7.25 14.25 3.39
CA PHE A 399 -7.10 15.53 4.06
C PHE A 399 -8.42 16.32 4.13
N ASN A 400 -9.03 16.61 2.98
CA ASN A 400 -10.31 17.30 2.85
C ASN A 400 -10.96 16.97 1.49
N ASN A 401 -11.95 16.09 1.49
CA ASN A 401 -12.69 15.69 0.29
C ASN A 401 -13.68 16.74 -0.26
N LYS A 402 -13.79 17.93 0.36
CA LYS A 402 -14.78 18.95 -0.01
C LYS A 402 -14.26 20.09 -0.88
N GLY A 403 -12.96 20.33 -0.91
CA GLY A 403 -12.39 21.52 -1.53
C GLY A 403 -11.15 21.22 -2.34
N TYR A 404 -10.87 22.08 -3.30
CA TYR A 404 -9.63 22.06 -4.05
C TYR A 404 -8.51 22.73 -3.25
N LEU A 405 -7.33 22.13 -3.36
CA LEU A 405 -6.04 22.74 -3.09
C LEU A 405 -5.35 22.98 -4.43
N TYR A 406 -4.30 23.77 -4.41
CA TYR A 406 -3.52 24.08 -5.60
C TYR A 406 -2.08 23.63 -5.39
N MET A 407 -1.63 22.80 -6.33
CA MET A 407 -0.32 22.16 -6.31
C MET A 407 0.55 22.77 -7.39
N TYR A 408 1.65 23.39 -6.95
CA TYR A 408 2.75 23.81 -7.80
C TYR A 408 3.77 22.67 -7.87
N VAL A 409 4.10 22.24 -9.08
CA VAL A 409 5.05 21.16 -9.35
C VAL A 409 6.17 21.75 -10.16
N SER A 410 7.40 21.53 -9.74
CA SER A 410 8.57 21.85 -10.56
C SER A 410 9.55 20.69 -10.59
N PHE A 411 10.01 20.33 -11.77
CA PHE A 411 11.12 19.39 -11.93
C PHE A 411 12.43 20.17 -11.89
N PHE A 412 13.45 19.58 -11.26
CA PHE A 412 14.80 20.14 -11.30
C PHE A 412 15.44 19.74 -12.63
N GLU A 413 15.83 20.73 -13.44
CA GLU A 413 16.54 20.46 -14.68
C GLU A 413 17.89 19.76 -14.42
N ASP A 414 18.23 18.81 -15.28
CA ASP A 414 19.57 18.27 -15.39
C ASP A 414 20.45 19.26 -16.17
N GLY A 415 21.48 19.81 -15.54
CA GLY A 415 22.48 20.64 -16.22
C GLY A 415 23.89 20.02 -16.18
N PRO A 416 24.79 20.28 -17.16
CA PRO A 416 24.60 20.87 -18.51
C PRO A 416 25.17 20.04 -19.70
N GLN A 417 24.56 20.21 -20.88
CA GLN A 417 25.06 20.05 -22.27
C GLN A 417 25.64 18.70 -22.76
N GLY A 418 24.94 18.10 -23.75
CA GLY A 418 25.53 17.08 -24.62
C GLY A 418 24.53 16.32 -25.49
N GLN A 419 24.10 16.96 -26.58
CA GLN A 419 23.45 16.38 -27.77
C GLN A 419 21.96 16.01 -27.67
N THR A 420 21.16 16.89 -28.27
CA THR A 420 20.17 16.49 -29.27
C THR A 420 20.71 15.38 -30.17
N THR A 421 20.36 14.14 -29.86
CA THR A 421 20.29 13.06 -30.84
C THR A 421 19.03 12.26 -30.55
N THR A 422 18.07 12.43 -31.47
CA THR A 422 17.04 11.47 -31.82
C THR A 422 17.52 10.03 -31.58
N SER A 423 16.98 9.40 -30.54
CA SER A 423 17.04 7.96 -30.33
C SER A 423 15.82 7.55 -29.51
N GLU A 424 14.73 7.34 -30.25
CA GLU A 424 13.57 6.58 -29.81
C GLU A 424 14.03 5.15 -29.45
N SER A 425 14.33 4.87 -28.17
CA SER A 425 14.37 3.49 -27.59
C SER A 425 14.89 3.35 -26.14
N THR A 426 14.81 4.36 -25.25
CA THR A 426 15.15 4.17 -23.81
C THR A 426 14.30 4.98 -22.82
N SER A 427 13.01 5.20 -23.10
CA SER A 427 12.12 6.02 -22.27
C SER A 427 11.76 5.45 -20.87
N ALA A 428 12.08 4.18 -20.56
CA ALA A 428 11.67 3.56 -19.30
C ALA A 428 12.68 3.70 -18.14
N GLN A 429 13.94 4.08 -18.39
CA GLN A 429 14.96 4.20 -17.34
C GLN A 429 15.21 5.63 -16.87
N ALA A 430 14.99 6.64 -17.73
CA ALA A 430 15.22 8.05 -17.39
C ALA A 430 14.21 8.60 -16.36
N THR A 431 13.00 8.03 -16.27
CA THR A 431 11.93 8.52 -15.39
C THR A 431 12.18 8.29 -13.89
N ASN A 432 13.13 7.42 -13.53
CA ASN A 432 13.42 7.06 -12.14
C ASN A 432 14.46 7.98 -11.45
N GLU A 433 15.05 8.92 -12.16
CA GLU A 433 16.10 9.78 -11.61
C GLU A 433 15.69 11.25 -11.45
N GLU A 434 14.51 11.60 -11.97
CA GLU A 434 13.98 12.95 -11.90
C GLU A 434 13.66 13.36 -10.46
N ILE A 435 14.10 14.56 -10.09
CA ILE A 435 13.82 15.19 -8.81
C ILE A 435 12.72 16.22 -9.05
N ALA A 436 11.66 16.16 -8.26
CA ALA A 436 10.54 17.09 -8.29
C ALA A 436 10.35 17.78 -6.94
N MET A 437 10.04 19.07 -6.98
CA MET A 437 9.53 19.84 -5.86
C MET A 437 8.02 20.04 -6.02
N ILE A 438 7.28 19.78 -4.95
CA ILE A 438 5.83 19.88 -4.91
C ILE A 438 5.47 20.82 -3.76
N LEU A 439 4.79 21.91 -4.07
CA LEU A 439 4.34 22.90 -3.09
C LEU A 439 2.82 23.01 -3.18
N ILE A 440 2.13 22.84 -2.06
CA ILE A 440 0.66 22.80 -1.99
C ILE A 440 0.19 23.99 -1.16
N SER A 441 -0.83 24.68 -1.65
CA SER A 441 -1.48 25.81 -1.01
C SER A 441 -3.00 25.70 -1.09
N ALA A 442 -3.70 26.31 -0.14
CA ALA A 442 -5.16 26.48 -0.20
C ALA A 442 -5.58 27.72 -1.01
N ASP A 443 -4.63 28.60 -1.33
CA ASP A 443 -4.87 29.87 -2.01
C ASP A 443 -4.57 29.75 -3.51
N LYS A 444 -5.59 29.99 -4.34
CA LYS A 444 -5.50 29.91 -5.81
C LYS A 444 -4.50 30.91 -6.40
N GLU A 445 -4.33 32.06 -5.76
CA GLU A 445 -3.50 33.16 -6.28
C GLU A 445 -2.05 33.08 -5.78
N SER A 446 -1.68 32.00 -5.08
CA SER A 446 -0.35 31.83 -4.48
C SER A 446 0.73 31.34 -5.45
N PHE A 447 0.42 31.18 -6.74
CA PHE A 447 1.34 30.67 -7.76
C PHE A 447 2.71 31.35 -7.74
N PHE A 448 2.75 32.68 -7.85
CA PHE A 448 4.01 33.43 -7.91
C PHE A 448 4.83 33.34 -6.63
N ASN A 449 4.16 33.31 -5.47
CA ASN A 449 4.81 33.15 -4.17
C ASN A 449 5.50 31.77 -4.05
N LEU A 450 4.81 30.71 -4.49
CA LEU A 450 5.36 29.36 -4.46
C LEU A 450 6.46 29.16 -5.50
N LYS A 451 6.34 29.80 -6.67
CA LYS A 451 7.41 29.82 -7.68
C LYS A 451 8.68 30.47 -7.13
N GLN A 452 8.57 31.66 -6.54
CA GLN A 452 9.73 32.33 -5.93
C GLN A 452 10.35 31.46 -4.82
N MET A 453 9.52 30.88 -3.95
CA MET A 453 9.99 29.95 -2.92
C MET A 453 10.75 28.76 -3.55
N ARG A 454 10.24 28.19 -4.64
CA ARG A 454 10.93 27.12 -5.36
C ARG A 454 12.30 27.58 -5.85
N ASP A 455 12.39 28.75 -6.46
CA ASP A 455 13.64 29.27 -7.04
C ASP A 455 14.70 29.48 -5.96
N ASP A 456 14.31 30.11 -4.86
CA ASP A 456 15.19 30.35 -3.71
C ASP A 456 15.69 29.04 -3.10
N VAL A 457 14.79 28.06 -2.93
CA VAL A 457 15.14 26.74 -2.37
C VAL A 457 16.03 25.98 -3.34
N ALA A 458 15.73 26.00 -4.64
CA ALA A 458 16.53 25.33 -5.66
C ALA A 458 17.97 25.87 -5.67
N GLN A 459 18.12 27.19 -5.64
CA GLN A 459 19.43 27.84 -5.58
C GLN A 459 20.17 27.50 -4.28
N ALA A 460 19.49 27.49 -3.14
CA ALA A 460 20.10 27.14 -1.85
C ALA A 460 20.50 25.64 -1.77
N LEU A 461 19.70 24.73 -2.32
CA LEU A 461 20.01 23.31 -2.40
C LEU A 461 21.16 23.00 -3.36
N ALA A 462 21.25 23.74 -4.48
CA ALA A 462 22.38 23.66 -5.40
C ALA A 462 23.67 24.18 -4.73
N LYS A 463 23.61 25.35 -4.09
CA LYS A 463 24.77 25.96 -3.40
C LYS A 463 25.28 25.12 -2.23
N SER A 464 24.39 24.46 -1.50
CA SER A 464 24.77 23.56 -0.39
C SER A 464 25.26 22.18 -0.85
N GLY A 465 25.16 21.85 -2.15
CA GLY A 465 25.46 20.52 -2.68
C GLY A 465 24.40 19.45 -2.36
N SER A 466 23.32 19.82 -1.66
CA SER A 466 22.24 18.90 -1.28
C SER A 466 21.56 18.27 -2.50
N LEU A 467 21.38 19.05 -3.58
CA LEU A 467 20.78 18.54 -4.83
C LEU A 467 21.62 17.40 -5.44
N ALA A 468 22.95 17.54 -5.43
CA ALA A 468 23.87 16.52 -5.94
C ALA A 468 23.83 15.24 -5.07
N ILE A 469 23.66 15.38 -3.75
CA ILE A 469 23.49 14.25 -2.83
C ILE A 469 22.19 13.50 -3.13
N ILE A 470 21.09 14.22 -3.37
CA ILE A 470 19.80 13.62 -3.73
C ILE A 470 19.94 12.85 -5.05
N ARG A 471 20.53 13.47 -6.08
CA ARG A 471 20.75 12.84 -7.39
C ARG A 471 21.60 11.57 -7.26
N LYS A 472 22.71 11.62 -6.52
CA LYS A 472 23.56 10.45 -6.25
C LYS A 472 22.83 9.33 -5.51
N ALA A 473 21.95 9.69 -4.56
CA ALA A 473 21.17 8.71 -3.83
C ALA A 473 20.04 8.10 -4.69
N ALA A 474 19.45 8.89 -5.59
CA ALA A 474 18.45 8.42 -6.55
C ALA A 474 19.06 7.41 -7.53
N SER A 475 20.20 7.74 -8.15
CA SER A 475 20.90 6.86 -9.09
C SER A 475 21.49 5.61 -8.45
N ALA A 476 21.87 5.67 -7.16
CA ALA A 476 22.28 4.49 -6.41
C ALA A 476 21.13 3.47 -6.20
N GLY A 477 19.87 3.90 -6.32
CA GLY A 477 18.71 3.03 -6.25
C GLY A 477 18.49 2.37 -4.87
N ARG A 478 17.83 1.22 -4.88
CA ARG A 478 17.60 0.41 -3.66
C ARG A 478 18.86 -0.37 -3.29
N PRO A 479 19.13 -0.58 -1.99
CA PRO A 479 20.29 -1.35 -1.56
C PRO A 479 20.16 -2.83 -1.96
N ILE A 480 21.27 -3.42 -2.39
CA ILE A 480 21.36 -4.84 -2.75
C ILE A 480 21.53 -5.66 -1.46
N ILE A 481 20.96 -6.86 -1.38
CA ILE A 481 21.05 -7.72 -0.19
C ILE A 481 22.51 -7.97 0.22
N SER A 482 23.40 -8.23 -0.73
CA SER A 482 24.82 -8.50 -0.47
C SER A 482 25.53 -7.34 0.24
N GLN A 483 25.08 -6.10 0.04
CA GLN A 483 25.60 -4.91 0.71
C GLN A 483 25.05 -4.73 2.12
N ILE A 484 23.85 -5.26 2.39
CA ILE A 484 23.18 -5.17 3.69
C ILE A 484 23.67 -6.29 4.60
N VAL A 485 23.59 -7.53 4.12
CA VAL A 485 23.95 -8.75 4.85
C VAL A 485 24.79 -9.64 3.93
N PRO A 486 26.12 -9.45 3.91
CA PRO A 486 27.01 -10.31 3.13
C PRO A 486 26.84 -11.78 3.51
N GLY A 487 26.77 -12.65 2.51
CA GLY A 487 26.60 -14.11 2.70
C GLY A 487 25.18 -14.55 3.09
N SER A 488 24.19 -13.65 3.09
CA SER A 488 22.78 -14.03 3.25
C SER A 488 22.26 -14.73 1.99
N GLN A 489 21.45 -15.77 2.18
CA GLN A 489 20.75 -16.48 1.10
C GLN A 489 19.34 -15.92 0.81
N VAL A 490 19.00 -14.78 1.43
CA VAL A 490 17.77 -14.04 1.13
C VAL A 490 17.95 -13.31 -0.20
N SER A 491 17.01 -13.44 -1.12
CA SER A 491 17.06 -12.80 -2.44
C SER A 491 16.39 -11.42 -2.42
N HIS A 492 15.28 -11.24 -1.69
CA HIS A 492 14.58 -9.95 -1.58
C HIS A 492 13.80 -9.81 -0.26
N PHE A 493 13.62 -8.57 0.22
CA PHE A 493 12.76 -8.27 1.38
C PHE A 493 11.92 -6.99 1.20
N LEU A 494 10.84 -6.92 1.97
CA LEU A 494 10.04 -5.74 2.27
C LEU A 494 10.02 -5.53 3.79
N TYR A 495 10.34 -4.32 4.24
CA TYR A 495 10.26 -3.93 5.64
C TYR A 495 9.43 -2.66 5.78
N LYS A 496 8.34 -2.73 6.53
CA LYS A 496 7.43 -1.61 6.82
C LYS A 496 7.57 -1.19 8.28
N SER A 497 7.84 0.09 8.50
CA SER A 497 7.69 0.72 9.82
C SER A 497 6.23 1.11 10.00
N ARG A 498 5.55 0.52 11.00
CA ARG A 498 4.14 0.80 11.29
C ARG A 498 3.94 2.19 11.89
N ALA A 499 4.90 2.64 12.70
CA ALA A 499 4.85 3.96 13.34
C ALA A 499 4.94 5.11 12.32
N ASN A 500 5.79 4.95 11.30
CA ASN A 500 6.03 5.99 10.30
C ASN A 500 5.17 5.83 9.04
N VAL A 501 4.46 4.70 8.90
CA VAL A 501 3.71 4.30 7.69
C VAL A 501 4.57 4.42 6.43
N GLN A 502 5.81 3.96 6.55
CA GLN A 502 6.82 3.97 5.50
C GLN A 502 7.44 2.59 5.36
N PHE A 503 7.91 2.25 4.17
CA PHE A 503 8.59 0.99 3.92
C PHE A 503 9.91 1.18 3.19
N CYS A 504 10.76 0.17 3.29
CA CYS A 504 11.95 0.01 2.47
C CYS A 504 12.00 -1.40 1.89
N ALA A 505 12.62 -1.51 0.73
CA ALA A 505 12.78 -2.75 0.00
C ALA A 505 14.21 -2.89 -0.50
N SER A 506 14.65 -4.12 -0.72
CA SER A 506 15.89 -4.38 -1.46
C SER A 506 15.74 -4.10 -2.95
N SER A 507 16.87 -4.01 -3.65
CA SER A 507 16.86 -4.00 -5.12
C SER A 507 16.23 -5.28 -5.66
N LEU A 508 15.47 -5.15 -6.76
CA LEU A 508 14.95 -6.29 -7.51
C LEU A 508 16.06 -6.95 -8.34
N GLN A 509 17.11 -6.21 -8.69
CA GLN A 509 18.24 -6.74 -9.45
C GLN A 509 19.34 -7.31 -8.52
N PRO A 510 20.01 -8.41 -8.89
CA PRO A 510 19.91 -9.10 -10.19
C PRO A 510 18.78 -10.15 -10.27
N SER A 511 18.25 -10.63 -9.14
CA SER A 511 17.41 -11.85 -9.08
C SER A 511 16.02 -11.76 -9.72
N PHE A 512 15.47 -10.56 -9.93
CA PHE A 512 14.11 -10.33 -10.43
C PHE A 512 14.12 -9.26 -11.54
N SER A 513 14.91 -9.48 -12.59
CA SER A 513 14.98 -8.56 -13.72
C SER A 513 13.71 -8.57 -14.56
N ASN A 514 13.09 -9.75 -14.74
CA ASN A 514 11.99 -9.97 -15.66
C ASN A 514 10.64 -9.55 -15.07
N VAL A 515 9.73 -9.04 -15.90
CA VAL A 515 8.41 -8.56 -15.45
C VAL A 515 7.59 -9.69 -14.83
N VAL A 516 7.63 -10.89 -15.43
CA VAL A 516 6.94 -12.08 -14.92
C VAL A 516 7.46 -12.48 -13.54
N GLU A 517 8.78 -12.51 -13.34
CA GLU A 517 9.41 -12.83 -12.05
C GLU A 517 9.05 -11.81 -10.97
N ARG A 518 9.08 -10.52 -11.31
CA ARG A 518 8.64 -9.45 -10.41
C ARG A 518 7.17 -9.65 -10.03
N ARG A 519 6.32 -10.00 -10.98
CA ARG A 519 4.91 -10.25 -10.70
C ARG A 519 4.72 -11.49 -9.83
N ARG A 520 5.47 -12.57 -10.05
CA ARG A 520 5.47 -13.78 -9.20
C ARG A 520 5.89 -13.45 -7.77
N LEU A 521 6.98 -12.70 -7.61
CA LEU A 521 7.45 -12.20 -6.32
C LEU A 521 6.34 -11.42 -5.59
N MET A 522 5.66 -10.51 -6.31
CA MET A 522 4.56 -9.76 -5.72
C MET A 522 3.36 -10.65 -5.40
N SER A 523 2.99 -11.64 -6.22
CA SER A 523 1.93 -12.60 -5.85
C SER A 523 2.23 -13.31 -4.53
N LEU A 524 3.48 -13.76 -4.35
CA LEU A 524 3.92 -14.38 -3.12
C LEU A 524 3.80 -13.42 -1.92
N TYR A 525 4.18 -12.15 -2.09
CA TYR A 525 3.98 -11.15 -1.03
C TYR A 525 2.50 -10.86 -0.75
N HIS A 526 1.63 -10.86 -1.78
CA HIS A 526 0.19 -10.70 -1.59
C HIS A 526 -0.40 -11.86 -0.78
N GLU A 527 0.02 -13.10 -1.06
CA GLU A 527 -0.42 -14.30 -0.34
C GLU A 527 0.05 -14.29 1.12
N LEU A 528 1.33 -13.96 1.36
CA LEU A 528 1.87 -13.83 2.71
C LEU A 528 1.13 -12.74 3.49
N HIS A 529 0.94 -11.57 2.88
CA HIS A 529 0.22 -10.47 3.51
C HIS A 529 -1.23 -10.86 3.83
N ALA A 530 -1.94 -11.50 2.89
CA ALA A 530 -3.31 -11.96 3.10
C ALA A 530 -3.41 -12.98 4.24
N SER A 531 -2.46 -13.92 4.31
CA SER A 531 -2.43 -14.97 5.33
C SER A 531 -2.21 -14.40 6.73
N VAL A 532 -1.32 -13.42 6.86
CA VAL A 532 -1.02 -12.83 8.17
C VAL A 532 -2.08 -11.82 8.62
N HIS A 533 -2.67 -11.06 7.69
CA HIS A 533 -3.70 -10.06 8.01
C HIS A 533 -5.14 -10.59 7.95
N ALA A 534 -5.33 -11.91 7.81
CA ALA A 534 -6.66 -12.49 7.86
C ALA A 534 -7.33 -12.21 9.23
N LYS A 535 -8.62 -11.81 9.23
CA LYS A 535 -9.33 -11.30 10.43
C LYS A 535 -9.31 -12.22 11.65
N HIS A 536 -9.19 -13.53 11.44
CA HIS A 536 -9.18 -14.55 12.50
C HIS A 536 -7.79 -15.17 12.71
N SER A 537 -6.76 -14.59 12.10
CA SER A 537 -5.37 -15.02 12.18
C SER A 537 -4.61 -14.13 13.15
N HIS A 538 -3.98 -14.73 14.15
CA HIS A 538 -3.04 -14.04 15.05
C HIS A 538 -1.59 -14.45 14.76
N LEU A 539 -1.31 -14.78 13.49
CA LEU A 539 0.02 -15.19 13.06
C LEU A 539 0.99 -14.02 13.24
N LYS A 540 2.01 -14.21 14.08
CA LYS A 540 3.12 -13.26 14.20
C LYS A 540 4.23 -13.59 13.22
N VAL A 541 4.37 -14.86 12.88
CA VAL A 541 5.40 -15.37 12.00
C VAL A 541 4.80 -16.46 11.13
N LEU A 542 5.03 -16.39 9.83
CA LEU A 542 4.60 -17.37 8.85
C LEU A 542 5.81 -17.72 7.99
N HIS A 543 6.14 -19.01 7.91
CA HIS A 543 7.19 -19.52 7.03
C HIS A 543 6.57 -20.48 6.03
N CYS A 544 6.67 -20.17 4.75
CA CYS A 544 6.14 -20.99 3.67
C CYS A 544 7.31 -21.53 2.84
N SER A 545 7.29 -22.83 2.55
CA SER A 545 8.26 -23.50 1.68
C SER A 545 7.50 -24.06 0.49
N SER A 546 7.86 -23.65 -0.72
CA SER A 546 7.35 -24.22 -1.96
C SER A 546 8.51 -24.76 -2.81
N GLU A 547 8.18 -25.48 -3.88
CA GLU A 547 9.18 -25.96 -4.85
C GLU A 547 9.90 -24.83 -5.59
N GLU A 548 9.29 -23.63 -5.63
CA GLU A 548 9.77 -22.47 -6.37
C GLU A 548 10.52 -21.47 -5.46
N ALA A 549 10.11 -21.32 -4.20
CA ALA A 549 10.70 -20.38 -3.27
C ALA A 549 10.42 -20.72 -1.80
N THR A 550 11.31 -20.27 -0.91
CA THR A 550 11.02 -20.23 0.53
C THR A 550 10.76 -18.79 0.93
N SER A 551 9.80 -18.56 1.81
CA SER A 551 9.41 -17.22 2.23
C SER A 551 9.03 -17.12 3.70
N LEU A 552 9.19 -15.91 4.24
CA LEU A 552 8.94 -15.60 5.64
C LEU A 552 8.19 -14.28 5.73
N ALA A 553 7.12 -14.25 6.52
CA ALA A 553 6.47 -13.05 7.00
C ALA A 553 6.62 -12.97 8.53
N TRP A 554 6.95 -11.79 9.05
CA TRP A 554 7.10 -11.52 10.46
C TRP A 554 6.46 -10.18 10.81
N ILE A 555 5.37 -10.22 11.57
CA ILE A 555 4.58 -9.08 11.99
C ILE A 555 4.73 -8.84 13.49
N THR A 556 4.97 -7.57 13.82
CA THR A 556 5.03 -7.06 15.19
C THR A 556 4.18 -5.78 15.30
N PRO A 557 3.96 -5.26 16.52
CA PRO A 557 3.32 -3.94 16.68
C PRO A 557 4.14 -2.79 16.09
N VAL A 558 5.46 -2.96 15.94
CA VAL A 558 6.38 -1.90 15.50
C VAL A 558 6.65 -1.95 13.99
N PHE A 559 6.80 -3.16 13.44
CA PHE A 559 7.16 -3.37 12.04
C PHE A 559 6.46 -4.58 11.44
N GLU A 560 6.39 -4.59 10.11
CA GLU A 560 6.06 -5.75 9.29
C GLU A 560 7.25 -6.08 8.39
N PHE A 561 7.63 -7.35 8.31
CA PHE A 561 8.76 -7.80 7.52
C PHE A 561 8.37 -9.01 6.66
N TYR A 562 8.75 -8.98 5.39
CA TYR A 562 8.53 -10.07 4.45
C TYR A 562 9.83 -10.33 3.70
N CYS A 563 10.24 -11.59 3.55
CA CYS A 563 11.41 -11.92 2.74
C CYS A 563 11.23 -13.22 1.96
N VAL A 564 12.01 -13.35 0.89
CA VAL A 564 12.04 -14.52 0.02
C VAL A 564 13.48 -14.99 -0.19
N GLY A 565 13.67 -16.30 -0.30
CA GLY A 565 14.92 -16.93 -0.70
C GLY A 565 14.64 -18.17 -1.55
N GLY A 566 15.70 -18.85 -1.97
CA GLY A 566 15.59 -20.02 -2.84
C GLY A 566 14.72 -21.15 -2.26
N PRO A 567 14.26 -22.10 -3.10
CA PRO A 567 13.32 -23.17 -2.71
C PRO A 567 13.85 -24.14 -1.65
N ASN A 568 15.18 -24.25 -1.48
CA ASN A 568 15.80 -25.20 -0.54
C ASN A 568 16.43 -24.52 0.69
N LEU A 569 16.12 -23.24 0.89
CA LEU A 569 16.66 -22.45 1.99
C LEU A 569 16.17 -23.00 3.34
N SER A 570 17.10 -23.30 4.25
CA SER A 570 16.73 -23.78 5.58
C SER A 570 16.06 -22.67 6.40
N ARG A 571 15.08 -23.05 7.23
CA ARG A 571 14.39 -22.12 8.14
C ARG A 571 15.37 -21.33 9.02
N ALA A 572 16.43 -22.01 9.52
CA ALA A 572 17.46 -21.40 10.33
C ALA A 572 18.24 -20.32 9.56
N ALA A 573 18.68 -20.62 8.32
CA ALA A 573 19.38 -19.66 7.48
C ALA A 573 18.51 -18.46 7.10
N MET A 574 17.24 -18.71 6.75
CA MET A 574 16.27 -17.65 6.45
C MET A 574 16.03 -16.74 7.67
N THR A 575 15.84 -17.33 8.85
CA THR A 575 15.62 -16.58 10.09
C THR A 575 16.86 -15.78 10.50
N GLN A 576 18.05 -16.34 10.31
CA GLN A 576 19.31 -15.63 10.55
C GLN A 576 19.46 -14.43 9.60
N GLY A 577 19.17 -14.62 8.31
CA GLY A 577 19.14 -13.54 7.32
C GLY A 577 18.14 -12.45 7.68
N ALA A 578 16.90 -12.84 8.00
CA ALA A 578 15.84 -11.94 8.43
C ALA A 578 16.24 -11.10 9.65
N ASN A 579 16.79 -11.73 10.70
CA ASN A 579 17.23 -11.02 11.90
C ASN A 579 18.33 -9.99 11.59
N LYS A 580 19.32 -10.34 10.76
CA LYS A 580 20.38 -9.40 10.36
C LYS A 580 19.82 -8.22 9.56
N ILE A 581 18.85 -8.45 8.67
CA ILE A 581 18.18 -7.38 7.90
C ILE A 581 17.38 -6.46 8.85
N ILE A 582 16.62 -7.02 9.79
CA ILE A 582 15.85 -6.25 10.77
C ILE A 582 16.79 -5.41 11.65
N GLN A 583 17.91 -5.98 12.11
CA GLN A 583 18.94 -5.25 12.86
C GLN A 583 19.55 -4.11 12.04
N TRP A 584 19.84 -4.35 10.76
CA TRP A 584 20.29 -3.31 9.85
C TRP A 584 19.24 -2.19 9.68
N ALA A 585 17.96 -2.55 9.47
CA ALA A 585 16.88 -1.58 9.29
C ALA A 585 16.70 -0.71 10.54
N LYS A 586 16.82 -1.30 11.74
CA LYS A 586 16.82 -0.57 13.02
C LYS A 586 18.04 0.36 13.17
N LYS A 587 19.23 -0.10 12.78
CA LYS A 587 20.45 0.72 12.83
C LYS A 587 20.40 1.90 11.86
N GLU A 588 19.82 1.69 10.69
CA GLU A 588 19.71 2.68 9.61
C GLU A 588 18.37 3.40 9.59
N GLU A 589 17.55 3.29 10.65
CA GLU A 589 16.17 3.79 10.70
C GLU A 589 16.05 5.26 10.29
N GLN A 590 16.91 6.11 10.84
CA GLN A 590 16.98 7.55 10.53
C GLN A 590 17.46 7.87 9.11
N ARG A 591 17.97 6.87 8.39
CA ARG A 591 18.38 7.02 7.00
C ARG A 591 17.32 6.57 6.02
N ILE A 592 16.68 5.44 6.31
CA ILE A 592 15.65 4.83 5.46
C ILE A 592 14.28 5.47 5.65
N PHE A 593 14.00 6.09 6.80
CA PHE A 593 12.70 6.72 7.09
C PHE A 593 12.83 8.21 7.39
N ILE A 594 11.75 8.94 7.10
CA ILE A 594 11.54 10.31 7.52
C ILE A 594 10.86 10.30 8.89
N ILE A 595 11.62 10.66 9.92
CA ILE A 595 11.14 10.78 11.30
C ILE A 595 10.90 12.26 11.61
N GLY A 596 9.68 12.62 11.98
CA GLY A 596 9.30 13.98 12.36
C GLY A 596 9.08 14.95 11.20
N GLY A 597 9.82 14.82 10.09
CA GLY A 597 9.76 15.76 8.96
C GLY A 597 10.23 17.17 9.35
N GLY A 598 10.15 18.13 8.42
CA GLY A 598 10.26 19.55 8.78
C GLY A 598 8.89 20.07 9.23
N VAL A 599 8.84 20.73 10.38
CA VAL A 599 7.56 21.14 10.97
C VAL A 599 7.60 22.59 11.38
N PHE A 600 6.56 23.35 10.99
CA PHE A 600 6.36 24.74 11.38
C PHE A 600 5.06 24.94 12.16
#